data_AF-H8XUB5-F1
#
_entry.id   AF-H8XUB5-F1
#
_cell.length_a   1.000
_cell.length_b   1.000
_cell.length_c   1.000
_cell.angle_alpha   90.00
_cell.angle_beta   90.00
_cell.angle_gamma   90.00
#
_symmetry.space_group_name_H-M   'P 1'
#
loop_
_entity.id
_entity.type
_entity.pdbx_description
1 polymer ?
#
loop_
_entity_poly.entity_id
_entity_poly.type
_entity_poly.pdbx_seq_one_letter_code
_entity_poly.pdbx_strand_id
1 'polypeptide(L)'
;MKKIFLSLIALAFISCGEEKQSLQKYFVKSADKKDFMTVDVSSSILNIDQKQLTASEKQALESFDKVNILAYKKEGKSEAAYNKEVAEVKEILKDSTFETLVKLNGKGHNASIMLVGDEKEIDELVLFGNQKELGFTVIRVLGNNMKPEQAMEFLSILQKSKIDTEQLKPVLNFVNKK
;
A
#
# COMPACT_ATOMS: atom_id res chain seq x y z
N MET A 1 -31.84 -17.76 37.57
CA MET A 1 -30.62 -16.95 37.75
C MET A 1 -29.82 -16.96 36.45
N LYS A 2 -29.59 -15.77 35.85
CA LYS A 2 -28.37 -15.29 35.14
C LYS A 2 -27.64 -16.32 34.22
N LYS A 3 -27.38 -16.09 32.92
CA LYS A 3 -27.23 -14.85 32.14
C LYS A 3 -27.47 -15.15 30.65
N ILE A 4 -28.21 -14.28 29.98
CA ILE A 4 -28.23 -14.14 28.51
C ILE A 4 -26.91 -13.46 28.13
N PHE A 5 -26.06 -14.15 27.36
CA PHE A 5 -24.88 -13.53 26.73
C PHE A 5 -25.35 -12.74 25.50
N LEU A 6 -25.61 -11.46 25.73
CA LEU A 6 -25.85 -10.46 24.69
C LEU A 6 -24.50 -10.20 23.98
N SER A 7 -24.27 -10.87 22.85
CA SER A 7 -23.14 -10.55 21.98
C SER A 7 -23.46 -9.27 21.22
N LEU A 8 -23.24 -8.14 21.88
CA LEU A 8 -23.28 -6.81 21.29
C LEU A 8 -21.89 -6.55 20.69
N ILE A 9 -21.59 -7.15 19.54
CA ILE A 9 -20.43 -6.71 18.75
C ILE A 9 -20.80 -5.38 18.13
N ALA A 10 -20.11 -4.36 18.63
CA ALA A 10 -20.28 -2.96 18.33
C ALA A 10 -20.19 -2.69 16.82
N LEU A 11 -21.27 -2.14 16.27
CA LEU A 11 -21.19 -1.28 15.09
C LEU A 11 -20.44 -0.01 15.49
N ALA A 12 -19.13 0.02 15.26
CA ALA A 12 -18.33 1.23 15.18
C ALA A 12 -17.43 1.00 13.94
N PHE A 13 -17.52 1.74 12.84
CA PHE A 13 -17.56 3.19 12.71
C PHE A 13 -18.41 3.59 11.49
N ILE A 14 -19.50 4.33 11.70
CA ILE A 14 -20.10 5.17 10.65
C ILE A 14 -19.88 6.61 11.10
N SER A 15 -18.69 7.14 10.84
CA SER A 15 -18.48 8.59 10.89
C SER A 15 -18.76 9.13 9.49
N CYS A 16 -20.03 9.46 9.25
CA CYS A 16 -20.49 10.11 8.04
C CYS A 16 -20.29 11.64 8.19
N GLY A 17 -19.27 12.16 7.52
CA GLY A 17 -19.08 13.56 7.17
C GLY A 17 -18.32 13.54 5.85
N GLU A 18 -18.71 14.35 4.86
CA GLU A 18 -18.25 14.33 3.45
C GLU A 18 -16.96 13.51 3.27
N GLU A 19 -17.14 12.22 3.01
CA GLU A 19 -16.07 11.26 3.24
C GLU A 19 -14.99 11.51 2.20
N LYS A 20 -13.95 12.27 2.57
CA LYS A 20 -12.73 12.36 1.78
C LYS A 20 -12.34 10.93 1.41
N GLN A 21 -12.20 10.70 0.12
CA GLN A 21 -11.92 9.38 -0.40
C GLN A 21 -10.56 8.94 0.16
N SER A 22 -10.58 7.96 1.07
CA SER A 22 -9.35 7.44 1.67
C SER A 22 -8.80 6.29 0.85
N LEU A 23 -7.50 6.04 0.97
CA LEU A 23 -6.85 4.94 0.28
C LEU A 23 -7.43 3.59 0.71
N GLN A 24 -7.77 3.44 1.99
CA GLN A 24 -8.44 2.25 2.50
C GLN A 24 -9.80 2.02 1.85
N LYS A 25 -10.64 3.06 1.70
CA LYS A 25 -11.93 2.94 1.02
C LYS A 25 -11.77 2.58 -0.44
N TYR A 26 -10.75 3.13 -1.11
CA TYR A 26 -10.42 2.77 -2.48
C TYR A 26 -10.04 1.29 -2.61
N PHE A 27 -9.26 0.74 -1.67
CA PHE A 27 -8.96 -0.70 -1.63
C PHE A 27 -10.23 -1.54 -1.47
N VAL A 28 -11.10 -1.21 -0.51
CA VAL A 28 -12.36 -1.93 -0.27
C VAL A 28 -13.27 -1.90 -1.49
N LYS A 29 -13.50 -0.72 -2.09
CA LYS A 29 -14.32 -0.54 -3.30
C LYS A 29 -13.74 -1.26 -4.52
N SER A 30 -12.44 -1.47 -4.56
CA SER A 30 -11.75 -2.09 -5.70
C SER A 30 -11.69 -3.61 -5.58
N ALA A 31 -11.76 -4.18 -4.38
CA ALA A 31 -11.63 -5.62 -4.14
C ALA A 31 -12.63 -6.49 -4.93
N ASP A 32 -13.85 -5.99 -5.17
CA ASP A 32 -14.90 -6.71 -5.90
C ASP A 32 -14.84 -6.51 -7.43
N LYS A 33 -13.93 -5.65 -7.93
CA LYS A 33 -13.83 -5.35 -9.36
C LYS A 33 -12.87 -6.32 -10.05
N LYS A 34 -13.31 -6.88 -11.17
CA LYS A 34 -12.54 -7.85 -12.01
C LYS A 34 -11.20 -7.32 -12.53
N ASP A 35 -11.11 -6.00 -12.67
CA ASP A 35 -9.94 -5.31 -13.21
C ASP A 35 -8.92 -4.96 -12.12
N PHE A 36 -9.20 -5.38 -10.89
CA PHE A 36 -8.38 -5.15 -9.72
C PHE A 36 -8.03 -6.47 -9.02
N MET A 37 -6.93 -6.44 -8.29
CA MET A 37 -6.54 -7.47 -7.36
C MET A 37 -6.03 -6.81 -6.09
N THR A 38 -6.44 -7.35 -4.94
CA THR A 38 -5.89 -6.97 -3.64
C THR A 38 -5.27 -8.20 -2.98
N VAL A 39 -4.10 -8.03 -2.37
CA VAL A 39 -3.39 -9.10 -1.65
C VAL A 39 -2.75 -8.50 -0.41
N ASP A 40 -2.95 -9.18 0.71
CA ASP A 40 -2.32 -8.86 1.98
C ASP A 40 -1.20 -9.87 2.25
N VAL A 41 -0.02 -9.37 2.58
CA VAL A 41 1.16 -10.19 2.84
C VAL A 41 1.85 -9.71 4.12
N SER A 42 2.40 -10.65 4.87
CA SER A 42 3.15 -10.34 6.09
C SER A 42 4.52 -9.74 5.77
N SER A 43 5.13 -9.12 6.78
CA SER A 43 6.45 -8.50 6.64
C SER A 43 7.58 -9.45 6.22
N SER A 44 7.40 -10.75 6.46
CA SER A 44 8.31 -11.82 6.02
C SER A 44 8.51 -11.87 4.50
N ILE A 45 7.64 -11.26 3.68
CA ILE A 45 7.78 -11.23 2.23
C ILE A 45 9.09 -10.60 1.75
N LEU A 46 9.65 -9.68 2.55
CA LEU A 46 10.91 -9.03 2.20
C LEU A 46 12.09 -10.01 2.23
N ASN A 47 11.97 -11.15 2.94
CA ASN A 47 12.95 -12.23 2.99
C ASN A 47 14.39 -11.72 3.12
N ILE A 48 14.64 -11.04 4.25
CA ILE A 48 15.88 -10.32 4.49
C ILE A 48 16.80 -11.13 5.39
N ASP A 49 18.06 -11.25 5.00
CA ASP A 49 19.10 -11.72 5.90
C ASP A 49 19.42 -10.62 6.92
N GLN A 50 18.87 -10.75 8.13
CA GLN A 50 19.05 -9.76 9.20
C GLN A 50 20.53 -9.52 9.56
N LYS A 51 21.47 -10.40 9.16
CA LYS A 51 22.91 -10.18 9.37
C LYS A 51 23.47 -9.04 8.51
N GLN A 52 22.78 -8.69 7.43
CA GLN A 52 23.18 -7.63 6.49
C GLN A 52 22.61 -6.26 6.87
N LEU A 53 21.83 -6.20 7.95
CA LEU A 53 21.18 -5.00 8.43
C LEU A 53 22.00 -4.31 9.52
N THR A 54 22.06 -2.98 9.45
CA THR A 54 22.53 -2.15 10.56
C THR A 54 21.55 -2.24 11.75
N ALA A 55 21.94 -1.73 12.92
CA ALA A 55 21.04 -1.68 14.07
C ALA A 55 19.78 -0.85 13.79
N SER A 56 19.94 0.28 13.09
CA SER A 56 18.85 1.16 12.66
C SER A 56 17.90 0.44 11.70
N GLU A 57 18.44 -0.26 10.70
CA GLU A 57 17.65 -1.04 9.75
C GLU A 57 16.90 -2.20 10.41
N LYS A 58 17.47 -2.86 11.42
CA LYS A 58 16.76 -3.90 12.18
C LYS A 58 15.56 -3.33 12.93
N GLN A 59 15.75 -2.19 13.59
CA GLN A 59 14.66 -1.53 14.31
C GLN A 59 13.54 -1.08 13.36
N ALA A 60 13.89 -0.61 12.17
CA ALA A 60 12.92 -0.27 11.13
C ALA A 60 12.21 -1.51 10.55
N LEU A 61 12.89 -2.66 10.48
CA LEU A 61 12.26 -3.92 10.07
C LEU A 61 11.28 -4.45 11.13
N GLU A 62 11.59 -4.29 12.42
CA GLU A 62 10.75 -4.74 13.53
C GLU A 62 9.48 -3.91 13.72
N SER A 63 9.50 -2.63 13.35
CA SER A 63 8.29 -1.79 13.39
C SER A 63 7.29 -2.16 12.30
N PHE A 64 7.66 -3.01 11.35
CA PHE A 64 6.83 -3.37 10.20
C PHE A 64 5.99 -4.64 10.43
N ASP A 65 4.70 -4.56 10.12
CA ASP A 65 3.73 -5.64 10.37
C ASP A 65 3.18 -6.25 9.07
N LYS A 66 2.57 -5.44 8.19
CA LYS A 66 1.79 -5.93 7.05
C LYS A 66 1.90 -5.06 5.80
N VAL A 67 1.98 -5.69 4.63
CA VAL A 67 1.82 -5.02 3.33
C VAL A 67 0.42 -5.28 2.79
N ASN A 68 -0.28 -4.23 2.35
CA ASN A 68 -1.45 -4.36 1.49
C ASN A 68 -1.08 -3.93 0.06
N ILE A 69 -1.34 -4.80 -0.90
CA ILE A 69 -1.05 -4.56 -2.32
C ILE A 69 -2.38 -4.47 -3.05
N LEU A 70 -2.56 -3.42 -3.84
CA LEU A 70 -3.63 -3.30 -4.82
C LEU A 70 -2.99 -3.15 -6.20
N ALA A 71 -3.40 -3.97 -7.14
CA ALA A 71 -3.01 -3.86 -8.54
C ALA A 71 -4.26 -3.63 -9.41
N TYR A 72 -4.13 -2.74 -10.38
CA TYR A 72 -5.09 -2.52 -11.46
C TYR A 72 -4.46 -2.94 -12.78
N LYS A 73 -5.20 -3.69 -13.58
CA LYS A 73 -4.78 -4.11 -14.92
C LYS A 73 -5.49 -3.30 -16.00
N LYS A 74 -4.73 -2.70 -16.92
CA LYS A 74 -5.29 -1.96 -18.06
C LYS A 74 -5.81 -2.86 -19.19
N GLU A 75 -5.28 -4.07 -19.34
CA GLU A 75 -5.57 -4.97 -20.47
C GLU A 75 -7.08 -5.02 -20.83
N GLY A 76 -7.40 -4.80 -22.11
CA GLY A 76 -8.78 -4.78 -22.61
C GLY A 76 -9.59 -3.53 -22.21
N LYS A 77 -8.99 -2.52 -21.58
CA LYS A 77 -9.64 -1.25 -21.19
C LYS A 77 -9.20 -0.08 -22.05
N SER A 78 -10.09 0.90 -22.18
CA SER A 78 -9.78 2.15 -22.85
C SER A 78 -8.77 2.98 -22.06
N GLU A 79 -8.02 3.83 -22.76
CA GLU A 79 -7.13 4.79 -22.12
C GLU A 79 -7.89 5.72 -21.16
N ALA A 80 -9.14 6.07 -21.48
CA ALA A 80 -10.01 6.86 -20.61
C ALA A 80 -10.33 6.15 -19.28
N ALA A 81 -10.60 4.85 -19.31
CA ALA A 81 -10.86 4.07 -18.10
C ALA A 81 -9.63 3.98 -17.20
N TYR A 82 -8.46 3.71 -17.79
CA TYR A 82 -7.18 3.71 -17.05
C TYR A 82 -6.87 5.08 -16.44
N ASN A 83 -6.99 6.15 -17.22
CA ASN A 83 -6.71 7.51 -16.76
C ASN A 83 -7.66 7.93 -15.64
N LYS A 84 -8.92 7.48 -15.66
CA LYS A 84 -9.88 7.71 -14.58
C LYS A 84 -9.41 7.10 -13.27
N GLU A 85 -9.05 5.81 -13.27
CA GLU A 85 -8.62 5.11 -12.04
C GLU A 85 -7.29 5.68 -11.52
N VAL A 86 -6.34 6.01 -12.41
CA VAL A 86 -5.10 6.70 -12.02
C VAL A 86 -5.39 8.08 -11.42
N ALA A 87 -6.33 8.83 -11.98
CA ALA A 87 -6.70 10.14 -11.46
C ALA A 87 -7.36 10.03 -10.08
N GLU A 88 -8.23 9.03 -9.89
CA GLU A 88 -8.88 8.73 -8.61
C GLU A 88 -7.82 8.45 -7.51
N VAL A 89 -6.84 7.58 -7.78
CA VAL A 89 -5.73 7.32 -6.85
C VAL A 89 -4.89 8.58 -6.60
N LYS A 90 -4.52 9.31 -7.66
CA LYS A 90 -3.71 10.53 -7.51
C LYS A 90 -4.42 11.61 -6.72
N GLU A 91 -5.74 11.68 -6.77
CA GLU A 91 -6.51 12.65 -6.00
C GLU A 91 -6.48 12.33 -4.51
N ILE A 92 -6.62 11.05 -4.14
CA ILE A 92 -6.44 10.59 -2.75
C ILE A 92 -5.06 10.98 -2.23
N LEU A 93 -4.02 10.71 -3.02
CA LEU A 93 -2.63 10.93 -2.66
C LEU A 93 -2.21 12.42 -2.64
N LYS A 94 -3.08 13.36 -3.02
CA LYS A 94 -2.84 14.81 -2.87
C LYS A 94 -3.27 15.35 -1.52
N ASP A 95 -3.99 14.57 -0.70
CA ASP A 95 -4.37 15.03 0.63
C ASP A 95 -3.12 15.38 1.45
N SER A 96 -3.22 16.42 2.28
CA SER A 96 -2.17 16.88 3.18
C SER A 96 -1.63 15.80 4.12
N THR A 97 -2.38 14.71 4.33
CA THR A 97 -1.90 13.56 5.12
C THR A 97 -0.77 12.79 4.43
N PHE A 98 -0.58 12.93 3.11
CA PHE A 98 0.48 12.26 2.36
C PHE A 98 1.69 13.16 2.15
N GLU A 99 2.75 12.94 2.90
CA GLU A 99 4.03 13.62 2.71
C GLU A 99 4.86 12.89 1.65
N THR A 100 5.20 13.56 0.55
CA THR A 100 5.96 12.93 -0.55
C THR A 100 7.46 12.88 -0.22
N LEU A 101 8.03 11.67 -0.18
CA LEU A 101 9.48 11.45 -0.05
C LEU A 101 10.19 11.41 -1.40
N VAL A 102 9.65 10.62 -2.33
CA VAL A 102 10.25 10.39 -3.65
C VAL A 102 9.17 10.50 -4.70
N LYS A 103 9.49 11.17 -5.80
CA LYS A 103 8.63 11.22 -6.98
C LYS A 103 9.46 11.10 -8.26
N LEU A 104 9.17 10.07 -9.03
CA LEU A 104 9.80 9.78 -10.31
C LEU A 104 8.74 9.89 -11.41
N ASN A 105 8.98 10.76 -12.38
CA ASN A 105 8.10 10.90 -13.55
C ASN A 105 8.91 10.57 -14.80
N GLY A 106 8.49 9.52 -15.51
CA GLY A 106 9.04 9.08 -16.78
C GLY A 106 7.99 9.11 -17.88
N LYS A 107 8.43 8.88 -19.13
CA LYS A 107 7.51 8.78 -20.27
C LYS A 107 6.65 7.52 -20.12
N GLY A 108 5.40 7.70 -19.72
CA GLY A 108 4.43 6.61 -19.56
C GLY A 108 4.63 5.75 -18.30
N HIS A 109 5.54 6.11 -17.41
CA HIS A 109 5.83 5.39 -16.17
C HIS A 109 6.05 6.40 -15.04
N ASN A 110 5.33 6.32 -13.93
CA ASN A 110 5.58 7.16 -12.76
C ASN A 110 5.63 6.30 -11.50
N ALA A 111 6.40 6.77 -10.51
CA ALA A 111 6.44 6.18 -9.19
C ALA A 111 6.48 7.28 -8.13
N SER A 112 5.82 7.06 -7.00
CA SER A 112 5.89 7.92 -5.82
C SER A 112 5.94 7.11 -4.55
N ILE A 113 6.69 7.62 -3.57
CA ILE A 113 6.79 7.08 -2.21
C ILE A 113 6.40 8.18 -1.25
N MET A 114 5.48 7.87 -0.34
CA MET A 114 4.82 8.84 0.52
C MET A 114 4.71 8.30 1.94
N LEU A 115 4.79 9.18 2.93
CA LEU A 115 4.50 8.91 4.33
C LEU A 115 3.12 9.41 4.70
N VAL A 116 2.47 8.72 5.63
CA VAL A 116 1.25 9.18 6.28
C VAL A 116 1.41 9.00 7.77
N GLY A 117 1.15 10.06 8.51
CA GLY A 117 1.33 10.13 9.96
C GLY A 117 1.67 11.55 10.38
N ASP A 118 2.34 11.68 11.51
CA ASP A 118 2.81 12.96 12.05
C ASP A 118 4.34 12.98 12.25
N GLU A 119 4.85 14.07 12.83
CA GLU A 119 6.29 14.28 13.07
C GLU A 119 6.92 13.27 14.05
N LYS A 120 6.12 12.48 14.79
CA LYS A 120 6.59 11.54 15.80
C LYS A 120 6.39 10.10 15.37
N GLU A 121 5.30 9.80 14.68
CA GLU A 121 4.92 8.46 14.27
C GLU A 121 4.33 8.44 12.86
N ILE A 122 4.78 7.49 12.05
CA ILE A 122 4.20 7.17 10.75
C ILE A 122 3.18 6.04 10.95
N ASP A 123 1.99 6.19 10.37
CA ASP A 123 0.97 5.15 10.30
C ASP A 123 1.18 4.21 9.10
N GLU A 124 1.55 4.77 7.94
CA GLU A 124 1.78 4.02 6.72
C GLU A 124 2.84 4.64 5.80
N LEU A 125 3.58 3.78 5.11
CA LEU A 125 4.35 4.14 3.92
C LEU A 125 3.59 3.67 2.68
N VAL A 126 3.35 4.57 1.74
CA VAL A 126 2.58 4.32 0.52
C VAL A 126 3.48 4.44 -0.69
N LEU A 127 3.53 3.39 -1.50
CA LEU A 127 4.19 3.37 -2.79
C LEU A 127 3.11 3.29 -3.87
N PHE A 128 3.18 4.18 -4.84
CA PHE A 128 2.30 4.18 -5.99
C PHE A 128 3.14 4.15 -7.26
N GLY A 129 2.92 3.15 -8.11
CA GLY A 129 3.56 3.02 -9.41
C GLY A 129 2.54 2.84 -10.51
N ASN A 130 2.66 3.57 -11.61
CA ASN A 130 1.81 3.38 -12.77
C ASN A 130 2.61 3.28 -14.08
N GLN A 131 2.12 2.46 -14.99
CA GLN A 131 2.66 2.25 -16.32
C GLN A 131 1.52 2.25 -17.34
N LYS A 132 1.62 3.12 -18.33
CA LYS A 132 0.54 3.39 -19.30
C LYS A 132 0.03 2.12 -19.99
N GLU A 133 0.86 1.10 -20.21
CA GLU A 133 0.44 -0.13 -20.91
C GLU A 133 0.03 -1.29 -20.00
N LEU A 134 0.51 -1.35 -18.76
CA LEU A 134 0.21 -2.46 -17.85
C LEU A 134 -0.92 -2.14 -16.88
N GLY A 135 -0.96 -0.91 -16.36
CA GLY A 135 -1.87 -0.50 -15.30
C GLY A 135 -1.13 0.20 -14.17
N PHE A 136 -1.53 -0.04 -12.92
CA PHE A 136 -0.86 0.56 -11.77
C PHE A 136 -0.92 -0.34 -10.53
N THR A 137 -0.06 -0.05 -9.56
CA THR A 137 -0.02 -0.73 -8.27
C THR A 137 0.06 0.32 -7.17
N VAL A 138 -0.70 0.11 -6.10
CA VAL A 138 -0.57 0.81 -4.83
C VAL A 138 -0.13 -0.21 -3.78
N ILE A 139 0.93 0.09 -3.05
CA ILE A 139 1.46 -0.74 -1.97
C ILE A 139 1.40 0.11 -0.70
N ARG A 140 0.75 -0.41 0.33
CA ARG A 140 0.69 0.20 1.66
C ARG A 140 1.48 -0.68 2.61
N VAL A 141 2.43 -0.09 3.31
CA VAL A 141 3.27 -0.75 4.30
C VAL A 141 2.85 -0.19 5.64
N LEU A 142 2.26 -1.04 6.49
CA LEU A 142 1.76 -0.67 7.81
C LEU A 142 2.55 -1.37 8.89
N GLY A 143 2.65 -0.72 10.04
CA GLY A 143 3.45 -1.16 11.16
C GLY A 143 3.00 -0.53 12.46
N ASN A 144 3.75 -0.76 13.52
CA ASN A 144 3.53 -0.18 14.85
C ASN A 144 4.78 0.59 15.27
N ASN A 145 4.62 1.78 15.86
CA ASN A 145 5.74 2.63 16.30
C ASN A 145 6.75 2.94 15.17
N MET A 146 6.28 3.08 13.92
CA MET A 146 7.15 3.46 12.81
C MET A 146 7.51 4.95 12.97
N LYS A 147 8.79 5.30 12.81
CA LYS A 147 9.23 6.69 12.98
C LYS A 147 9.62 7.34 11.66
N PRO A 148 9.32 8.64 11.43
CA PRO A 148 9.71 9.37 10.23
C PRO A 148 11.15 9.15 9.79
N GLU A 149 12.10 9.14 10.72
CA GLU A 149 13.53 8.99 10.44
C GLU A 149 13.89 7.59 9.90
N GLN A 150 13.04 6.59 10.12
CA GLN A 150 13.24 5.22 9.65
C GLN A 150 12.76 5.01 8.20
N ALA A 151 12.05 5.97 7.61
CA ALA A 151 11.50 5.82 6.25
C ALA A 151 12.58 5.56 5.19
N MET A 152 13.72 6.26 5.30
CA MET A 152 14.85 6.05 4.39
C MET A 152 15.53 4.70 4.61
N GLU A 153 15.60 4.25 5.86
CA GLU A 153 16.10 2.92 6.19
C GLU A 153 15.20 1.84 5.59
N PHE A 154 13.89 2.05 5.59
CA PHE A 154 12.97 1.14 4.91
C PHE A 154 13.26 1.04 3.40
N LEU A 155 13.56 2.16 2.74
CA LEU A 155 13.95 2.13 1.33
C LEU A 155 15.27 1.35 1.12
N SER A 156 16.24 1.49 2.03
CA SER A 156 17.47 0.69 2.03
C SER A 156 17.18 -0.81 2.22
N ILE A 157 16.32 -1.14 3.18
CA ILE A 157 15.85 -2.50 3.47
C ILE A 157 15.20 -3.12 2.22
N LEU A 158 14.31 -2.40 1.53
CA LEU A 158 13.70 -2.86 0.28
C LEU A 158 14.74 -3.14 -0.81
N GLN A 159 15.79 -2.31 -0.93
CA GLN A 159 16.87 -2.54 -1.90
C GLN A 159 17.68 -3.79 -1.60
N LYS A 160 17.85 -4.12 -0.31
CA LYS A 160 18.55 -5.33 0.16
C LYS A 160 17.65 -6.57 0.20
N SER A 161 16.33 -6.38 0.09
CA SER A 161 15.34 -7.44 0.23
C SER A 161 15.40 -8.43 -0.93
N LYS A 162 15.21 -9.72 -0.62
CA LYS A 162 15.09 -10.78 -1.62
C LYS A 162 13.64 -11.20 -1.72
N ILE A 163 12.81 -10.26 -2.17
CA ILE A 163 11.34 -10.39 -2.18
C ILE A 163 10.92 -11.80 -2.60
N ASP A 164 10.14 -12.43 -1.73
CA ASP A 164 9.58 -13.76 -1.97
C ASP A 164 8.54 -13.66 -3.10
N THR A 165 9.00 -13.98 -4.31
CA THR A 165 8.18 -13.88 -5.52
C THR A 165 7.05 -14.91 -5.54
N GLU A 166 7.13 -15.98 -4.75
CA GLU A 166 6.07 -16.98 -4.64
C GLU A 166 4.80 -16.37 -4.04
N GLN A 167 4.95 -15.55 -3.00
CA GLN A 167 3.83 -14.85 -2.37
C GLN A 167 3.24 -13.76 -3.28
N LEU A 168 4.04 -13.21 -4.20
CA LEU A 168 3.59 -12.23 -5.19
C LEU A 168 3.04 -12.85 -6.48
N LYS A 169 3.17 -14.17 -6.69
CA LYS A 169 2.69 -14.84 -7.91
C LYS A 169 1.27 -14.45 -8.30
N PRO A 170 0.28 -14.37 -7.40
CA PRO A 170 -1.07 -13.95 -7.77
C PRO A 170 -1.10 -12.58 -8.45
N VAL A 171 -0.42 -11.59 -7.85
CA VAL A 171 -0.35 -10.21 -8.35
C VAL A 171 0.46 -10.14 -9.65
N LEU A 172 1.61 -10.82 -9.70
CA LEU A 172 2.46 -10.85 -10.89
C LEU A 172 1.73 -11.49 -12.07
N ASN A 173 1.06 -12.61 -11.85
CA ASN A 173 0.26 -13.27 -12.88
C ASN A 173 -0.91 -12.42 -13.32
N PHE A 174 -1.52 -11.67 -12.40
CA PHE A 174 -2.60 -10.76 -12.74
C PHE A 174 -2.14 -9.65 -13.66
N VAL A 175 -1.09 -8.91 -13.29
CA VAL A 175 -0.59 -7.75 -14.06
C VAL A 175 0.07 -8.18 -15.38
N ASN A 176 0.73 -9.34 -15.42
CA ASN A 176 1.47 -9.81 -16.59
C ASN A 176 0.65 -10.70 -17.55
N LYS A 177 -0.58 -11.08 -17.19
CA LYS A 177 -1.44 -11.79 -18.14
C LYS A 177 -1.69 -10.86 -19.32
N LYS A 178 -1.40 -11.36 -20.52
CA LYS A 178 -1.71 -10.69 -21.80
C LYS A 178 -3.03 -11.20 -22.34
#